data_AF-A0A7S2XLP3-F1
#
_entry.id   AF-A0A7S2XLP3-F1
#
_cell.length_a   1.000
_cell.length_b   1.000
_cell.length_c   1.000
_cell.angle_alpha   90.00
_cell.angle_beta   90.00
_cell.angle_gamma   90.00
#
_symmetry.space_group_name_H-M   'P 1'
#
loop_
_entity.id
_entity.type
_entity.pdbx_description
1 polymer ?
#
loop_
_entity_poly.entity_id
_entity_poly.type
_entity_poly.pdbx_seq_one_letter_code
_entity_poly.pdbx_strand_id
1 'polypeptide(L)'
;MSSRQPATFDWGNFQSSISPFESREGYWSKNDDVPSVWKIMMNLLDDDDDSEDGDEDSAHQEETDQHPPAAKKRRTSQPVMWVNDDGTSHVLLPKQTYWYNAYVRNPQVDNPHFLKKFRLRFRLPHAQFLELSEMLEASEDFRQWHAGNRAANGKESFPIPLLLLTSLRYLGRGWTFDDLAENTAMGDEVIRTFFHCFIKFGSTCLYDMYVRTPVNAREAAPHLREYKLAGFPGGVGSTDATHIMVERCFWRLRQAHLGFKMSHTARTYNITVNHRRRILSTTRGHPARWNDKTLALFDDLMQKINAGEVMDDVIFELYDYGLDGEVIEVKYRGVWLLVDNGYLAWATTVPPIKNTGSRKEIRFSEWLESMRKDVECTFGILKGRWRILKSGIRIGGIEGADRIFLTCCALHNWLLETDGLDDKWEEGVRSDWEQNAGEHDINVSNEDDATAQVPFAIGRLQNPSQQRGFDMSGMGRGMDKDNDAVEEDVDGEQQPTHGPGATAVEPFLVRDLSLEYFRSKLITHFDIAFTRNEIVWPQQKAGNRQTTP
;
A
#
# COMPACT_ATOMS: atom_id res chain seq x y z
N MET A 1 0.75 -40.44 25.10
CA MET A 1 1.68 -40.83 24.03
C MET A 1 0.96 -40.72 22.69
N SER A 2 1.26 -39.70 21.89
CA SER A 2 1.09 -39.66 20.43
C SER A 2 1.70 -38.35 19.95
N SER A 3 2.93 -38.41 19.45
CA SER A 3 3.68 -37.25 18.97
C SER A 3 3.28 -36.91 17.54
N ARG A 4 2.87 -35.66 17.29
CA ARG A 4 2.87 -35.08 15.94
C ARG A 4 4.22 -34.38 15.72
N GLN A 5 4.94 -34.80 14.68
CA GLN A 5 6.18 -34.13 14.25
C GLN A 5 5.85 -32.79 13.57
N PRO A 6 6.72 -31.76 13.68
CA PRO A 6 6.66 -30.60 12.81
C PRO A 6 7.06 -30.99 11.39
N ALA A 7 6.45 -30.36 10.38
CA ALA A 7 6.82 -30.58 8.98
C ALA A 7 8.19 -29.95 8.70
N THR A 8 9.21 -30.78 8.52
CA THR A 8 10.53 -30.36 8.03
C THR A 8 10.43 -30.09 6.54
N PHE A 9 10.59 -28.83 6.13
CA PHE A 9 10.70 -28.48 4.71
C PHE A 9 12.09 -28.88 4.20
N ASP A 10 12.15 -29.60 3.08
CA ASP A 10 13.40 -30.12 2.53
C ASP A 10 14.07 -29.08 1.62
N TRP A 11 15.18 -28.52 2.11
CA TRP A 11 15.96 -27.51 1.40
C TRP A 11 16.77 -28.06 0.21
N GLY A 12 16.87 -29.39 0.05
CA GLY A 12 17.72 -30.03 -0.97
C GLY A 12 17.34 -29.71 -2.42
N ASN A 13 16.07 -29.38 -2.70
CA ASN A 13 15.60 -29.13 -4.07
C ASN A 13 15.72 -27.66 -4.53
N PHE A 14 16.06 -26.71 -3.65
CA PHE A 14 16.07 -25.28 -4.00
C PHE A 14 17.16 -24.90 -5.01
N GLN A 15 18.24 -25.69 -5.09
CA GLN A 15 19.33 -25.48 -6.07
C GLN A 15 19.07 -26.15 -7.44
N SER A 16 18.10 -27.06 -7.57
CA SER A 16 17.88 -27.82 -8.81
C SER A 16 16.83 -27.21 -9.76
N SER A 17 16.07 -26.21 -9.33
CA SER A 17 15.09 -25.48 -10.15
C SER A 17 15.58 -24.14 -10.68
N ILE A 18 16.82 -23.74 -10.37
CA ILE A 18 17.47 -22.59 -10.98
C ILE A 18 17.95 -23.00 -12.37
N SER A 19 17.10 -22.83 -13.38
CA SER A 19 17.52 -22.93 -14.78
C SER A 19 18.58 -21.85 -15.07
N PRO A 20 19.54 -22.09 -15.97
CA PRO A 20 20.51 -21.07 -16.39
C PRO A 20 19.79 -19.78 -16.82
N PHE A 21 20.32 -18.66 -16.35
CA PHE A 21 19.78 -17.32 -16.58
C PHE A 21 19.97 -16.92 -18.06
N GLU A 22 19.04 -17.32 -18.92
CA GLU A 22 18.80 -16.58 -20.16
C GLU A 22 18.11 -15.26 -19.80
N SER A 23 18.79 -14.16 -20.13
CA SER A 23 18.32 -12.79 -19.93
C SER A 23 16.95 -12.58 -20.59
N ARG A 24 15.90 -12.37 -19.80
CA ARG A 24 14.56 -11.95 -20.27
C ARG A 24 14.52 -10.47 -20.71
N GLU A 25 15.53 -10.03 -21.46
CA GLU A 25 15.44 -8.85 -22.33
C GLU A 25 14.58 -9.21 -23.55
N GLY A 26 13.26 -9.31 -23.35
CA GLY A 26 12.39 -9.90 -24.37
C GLY A 26 10.88 -9.81 -24.12
N TYR A 27 10.42 -8.78 -23.39
CA TYR A 27 8.98 -8.56 -23.14
C TYR A 27 8.49 -7.14 -23.45
N TRP A 28 9.05 -6.55 -24.52
CA TRP A 28 8.39 -5.48 -25.27
C TRP A 28 8.57 -5.76 -26.77
N SER A 29 7.58 -6.43 -27.38
CA SER A 29 7.50 -6.45 -28.84
C SER A 29 7.24 -5.03 -29.33
N LYS A 30 8.09 -4.53 -30.23
CA LYS A 30 7.85 -3.26 -30.90
C LYS A 30 6.60 -3.38 -31.77
N ASN A 31 5.75 -2.36 -31.67
CA ASN A 31 4.53 -2.11 -32.44
C ASN A 31 3.35 -3.07 -32.19
N ASP A 32 2.09 -2.61 -32.22
CA ASP A 32 1.54 -1.25 -32.09
C ASP A 32 0.07 -1.37 -31.61
N ASP A 33 -0.63 -0.32 -31.17
CA ASP A 33 -0.36 1.12 -31.35
C ASP A 33 -0.49 1.93 -30.05
N VAL A 34 0.15 3.10 -30.02
CA VAL A 34 0.06 4.12 -28.99
C VAL A 34 0.13 5.48 -29.69
N PRO A 35 -0.84 6.42 -29.47
CA PRO A 35 -0.85 7.69 -30.20
C PRO A 35 0.48 8.41 -30.08
N SER A 36 1.01 8.91 -31.21
CA SER A 36 2.41 9.33 -31.38
C SER A 36 2.91 10.38 -30.38
N VAL A 37 2.02 11.18 -29.80
CA VAL A 37 2.31 12.13 -28.71
C VAL A 37 2.80 11.44 -27.44
N TRP A 38 2.28 10.25 -27.11
CA TRP A 38 2.64 9.51 -25.91
C TRP A 38 3.96 8.74 -26.05
N LYS A 39 4.31 8.26 -27.25
CA LYS A 39 5.68 7.75 -27.53
C LYS A 39 6.74 8.84 -27.33
N ILE A 40 6.44 10.08 -27.71
CA ILE A 40 7.33 11.23 -27.44
C ILE A 40 7.43 11.50 -25.94
N MET A 41 6.33 11.40 -25.18
CA MET A 41 6.33 11.65 -23.74
C MET A 41 7.00 10.53 -22.92
N MET A 42 6.95 9.28 -23.38
CA MET A 42 7.66 8.14 -22.77
C MET A 42 9.17 8.19 -23.06
N ASN A 43 9.57 8.49 -24.30
CA ASN A 43 10.99 8.69 -24.62
C ASN A 43 11.63 9.85 -23.81
N LEU A 44 10.85 10.84 -23.37
CA LEU A 44 11.28 11.92 -22.46
C LEU A 44 11.37 11.51 -20.98
N LEU A 45 10.99 10.27 -20.64
CA LEU A 45 11.03 9.69 -19.30
C LEU A 45 12.04 8.53 -19.17
N ASP A 46 12.52 7.98 -20.29
CA ASP A 46 13.45 6.84 -20.33
C ASP A 46 14.94 7.25 -20.53
N ASP A 47 15.24 8.53 -20.79
CA ASP A 47 16.61 9.08 -20.95
C ASP A 47 17.33 9.33 -19.58
N ASP A 48 17.04 8.53 -18.54
CA ASP A 48 17.74 8.55 -17.25
C ASP A 48 19.02 7.66 -17.31
N ASP A 49 20.06 8.13 -18.01
CA ASP A 49 21.41 7.53 -17.94
C ASP A 49 22.21 8.13 -16.75
N ASP A 50 22.78 7.25 -15.92
CA ASP A 50 23.46 7.62 -14.65
C ASP A 50 24.79 8.35 -14.93
N SER A 51 24.74 9.67 -15.08
CA SER A 51 25.91 10.56 -15.10
C SER A 51 25.89 11.52 -13.90
N GLU A 52 26.68 11.19 -12.88
CA GLU A 52 26.94 12.08 -11.73
C GLU A 52 27.79 13.31 -12.12
N ASP A 53 27.60 14.37 -11.33
CA ASP A 53 28.42 15.60 -11.18
C ASP A 53 28.47 16.64 -12.32
N GLY A 54 27.94 17.83 -11.99
CA GLY A 54 28.00 19.03 -12.83
C GLY A 54 27.43 20.27 -12.12
N ASP A 55 28.07 20.72 -11.03
CA ASP A 55 27.74 22.01 -10.38
C ASP A 55 28.08 23.19 -11.33
N GLU A 56 27.07 23.84 -11.91
CA GLU A 56 27.23 25.12 -12.62
C GLU A 56 26.69 26.28 -11.78
N ASP A 57 27.59 27.01 -11.10
CA ASP A 57 27.30 28.29 -10.46
C ASP A 57 28.05 29.43 -11.18
N SER A 58 27.28 30.36 -11.75
CA SER A 58 27.61 31.74 -12.19
C SER A 58 29.00 32.04 -12.79
N ALA A 59 29.01 32.44 -14.06
CA ALA A 59 30.19 32.99 -14.72
C ALA A 59 30.63 34.37 -14.16
N HIS A 60 31.90 34.46 -13.75
CA HIS A 60 32.71 35.68 -13.86
C HIS A 60 34.14 35.31 -14.31
N GLN A 61 34.70 36.11 -15.20
CA GLN A 61 36.01 35.88 -15.83
C GLN A 61 37.14 36.38 -14.92
N GLU A 62 38.24 35.61 -14.78
CA GLU A 62 39.55 35.94 -15.37
C GLU A 62 40.69 35.00 -14.94
N GLU A 63 41.73 34.99 -15.78
CA GLU A 63 43.09 34.43 -15.66
C GLU A 63 43.32 32.92 -15.46
N THR A 64 44.24 32.42 -16.29
CA THR A 64 44.68 31.03 -16.37
C THR A 64 45.87 30.78 -15.45
N ASP A 65 45.76 29.84 -14.52
CA ASP A 65 46.93 29.30 -13.82
C ASP A 65 46.96 27.77 -13.89
N GLN A 66 48.04 27.22 -14.45
CA GLN A 66 48.18 25.79 -14.73
C GLN A 66 48.68 25.04 -13.50
N HIS A 67 47.77 24.63 -12.62
CA HIS A 67 48.05 23.64 -11.58
C HIS A 67 47.16 22.40 -11.74
N PRO A 68 47.74 21.18 -11.72
CA PRO A 68 46.94 19.96 -11.78
C PRO A 68 46.04 19.87 -10.53
N PRO A 69 44.77 19.43 -10.67
CA PRO A 69 43.83 19.42 -9.57
C PRO A 69 44.36 18.54 -8.43
N ALA A 70 44.61 19.16 -7.27
CA ALA A 70 45.04 18.43 -6.09
C ALA A 70 43.99 17.39 -5.70
N ALA A 71 44.39 16.12 -5.61
CA ALA A 71 43.48 15.04 -5.27
C ALA A 71 42.71 15.35 -3.98
N LYS A 72 41.38 15.51 -4.08
CA LYS A 72 40.49 15.75 -2.93
C LYS A 72 40.72 14.63 -1.92
N LYS A 73 41.41 14.92 -0.80
CA LYS A 73 41.56 13.97 0.31
C LYS A 73 40.17 13.57 0.79
N ARG A 74 39.78 12.31 0.57
CA ARG A 74 38.52 11.75 1.12
C ARG A 74 38.52 12.03 2.62
N ARG A 75 37.57 12.85 3.09
CA ARG A 75 37.36 13.09 4.53
C ARG A 75 36.98 11.75 5.15
N THR A 76 37.92 11.12 5.88
CA THR A 76 37.63 9.94 6.68
C THR A 76 36.62 10.35 7.76
N SER A 77 35.44 9.75 7.77
CA SER A 77 34.48 9.95 8.86
C SER A 77 35.15 9.60 10.19
N GLN A 78 34.98 10.45 11.20
CA GLN A 78 35.47 10.13 12.53
C GLN A 78 34.64 8.97 13.08
N PRO A 79 35.26 7.93 13.65
CA PRO A 79 34.51 6.84 14.26
C PRO A 79 33.78 7.32 15.51
N VAL A 80 32.66 6.66 15.84
CA VAL A 80 31.97 6.89 17.10
C VAL A 80 32.91 6.55 18.27
N MET A 81 33.11 7.50 19.17
CA MET A 81 33.97 7.34 20.34
C MET A 81 33.10 7.19 21.60
N TRP A 82 33.54 6.37 22.54
CA TRP A 82 32.98 6.32 23.89
C TRP A 82 34.10 6.52 24.92
N VAL A 83 33.73 6.97 26.11
CA VAL A 83 34.68 7.28 27.19
C VAL A 83 34.41 6.34 28.36
N ASN A 84 35.44 5.65 28.84
CA ASN A 84 35.35 4.80 30.03
C ASN A 84 35.19 5.66 31.31
N ASP A 85 34.79 5.04 32.42
CA ASP A 85 34.78 5.69 33.74
C ASP A 85 36.16 6.26 34.14
N ASP A 86 37.25 5.67 33.61
CA ASP A 86 38.64 6.15 33.77
C ASP A 86 38.99 7.38 32.90
N GLY A 87 38.04 7.95 32.16
CA GLY A 87 38.26 9.11 31.28
C GLY A 87 39.01 8.82 29.98
N THR A 88 39.21 7.55 29.62
CA THR A 88 39.91 7.14 28.38
C THR A 88 38.94 6.96 27.21
N SER A 89 39.25 7.58 26.06
CA SER A 89 38.41 7.50 24.85
C SER A 89 38.77 6.31 23.98
N HIS A 90 37.78 5.47 23.66
CA HIS A 90 37.90 4.29 22.81
C HIS A 90 36.98 4.37 21.59
N VAL A 91 37.41 3.77 20.47
CA VAL A 91 36.54 3.59 19.30
C VAL A 91 35.46 2.55 19.62
N LEU A 92 34.19 2.92 19.46
CA LEU A 92 33.08 1.98 19.56
C LEU A 92 32.97 1.15 18.27
N LEU A 93 33.08 -0.17 18.37
CA LEU A 93 32.86 -1.06 17.24
C LEU A 93 31.38 -1.50 17.15
N PRO A 94 30.84 -1.79 15.95
CA PRO A 94 29.46 -2.25 15.78
C PRO A 94 29.08 -3.44 16.68
N LYS A 95 29.99 -4.42 16.79
CA LYS A 95 29.86 -5.62 17.64
C LYS A 95 29.91 -5.33 19.16
N GLN A 96 30.18 -4.08 19.57
CA GLN A 96 30.19 -3.62 20.96
C GLN A 96 28.97 -2.75 21.29
N THR A 97 28.19 -2.32 20.29
CA THR A 97 27.02 -1.45 20.49
C THR A 97 25.93 -2.11 21.35
N TYR A 98 25.09 -1.29 21.98
CA TYR A 98 23.90 -1.77 22.68
C TYR A 98 22.99 -2.57 21.75
N TRP A 99 22.79 -2.11 20.50
CA TRP A 99 21.92 -2.78 19.54
C TRP A 99 22.40 -4.19 19.20
N TYR A 100 23.69 -4.35 18.87
CA TYR A 100 24.25 -5.67 18.59
C TYR A 100 24.12 -6.59 19.82
N ASN A 101 24.51 -6.12 21.01
CA ASN A 101 24.47 -6.95 22.20
C ASN A 101 23.04 -7.34 22.63
N ALA A 102 22.08 -6.41 22.56
CA ALA A 102 20.72 -6.60 23.06
C ALA A 102 19.74 -7.26 22.07
N TYR A 103 20.00 -7.19 20.75
CA TYR A 103 19.09 -7.73 19.73
C TYR A 103 19.69 -8.82 18.85
N VAL A 104 21.01 -8.85 18.66
CA VAL A 104 21.67 -9.81 17.76
C VAL A 104 22.41 -10.89 18.53
N ARG A 105 23.23 -10.50 19.50
CA ARG A 105 24.08 -11.44 20.26
C ARG A 105 23.33 -12.18 21.36
N ASN A 106 22.63 -11.45 22.23
CA ASN A 106 21.95 -11.99 23.41
C ASN A 106 20.49 -11.47 23.50
N PRO A 107 19.61 -11.73 22.50
CA PRO A 107 18.22 -11.31 22.55
C PRO A 107 17.46 -12.01 23.69
N GLN A 108 16.70 -11.24 24.48
CA GLN A 108 15.90 -11.77 25.60
C GLN A 108 14.57 -12.35 25.12
N VAL A 109 14.61 -13.36 24.24
CA VAL A 109 13.42 -13.93 23.58
C VAL A 109 12.39 -14.50 24.56
N ASP A 110 12.83 -15.05 25.70
CA ASP A 110 11.97 -15.59 26.76
C ASP A 110 11.18 -14.51 27.52
N ASN A 111 11.48 -13.22 27.31
CA ASN A 111 10.85 -12.11 28.02
C ASN A 111 9.76 -11.46 27.14
N PRO A 112 8.46 -11.60 27.48
CA PRO A 112 7.37 -11.01 26.69
C PRO A 112 7.47 -9.49 26.52
N HIS A 113 8.04 -8.79 27.52
CA HIS A 113 8.24 -7.34 27.45
C HIS A 113 9.42 -6.96 26.53
N PHE A 114 10.44 -7.83 26.37
CA PHE A 114 11.43 -7.66 25.30
C PHE A 114 10.78 -7.83 23.94
N LEU A 115 9.99 -8.89 23.72
CA LEU A 115 9.29 -9.13 22.44
C LEU A 115 8.36 -7.97 22.08
N LYS A 116 7.56 -7.48 23.04
CA LYS A 116 6.70 -6.29 22.84
C LYS A 116 7.52 -5.05 22.51
N LYS A 117 8.65 -4.80 23.20
CA LYS A 117 9.55 -3.67 22.88
C LYS A 117 10.28 -3.83 21.55
N PHE A 118 10.65 -5.04 21.15
CA PHE A 118 11.28 -5.33 19.86
C PHE A 118 10.30 -5.02 18.73
N ARG A 119 9.09 -5.59 18.80
CA ARG A 119 7.99 -5.27 17.87
C ARG A 119 7.73 -3.77 17.85
N LEU A 120 7.64 -3.11 19.02
CA LEU A 120 7.48 -1.64 19.15
C LEU A 120 8.56 -0.85 18.38
N ARG A 121 9.81 -1.34 18.40
CA ARG A 121 11.00 -0.63 17.90
C ARG A 121 11.27 -0.86 16.41
N PHE A 122 10.99 -2.06 15.89
CA PHE A 122 11.34 -2.50 14.52
C PHE A 122 10.13 -2.88 13.65
N ARG A 123 8.92 -2.79 14.19
CA ARG A 123 7.62 -3.11 13.55
C ARG A 123 7.38 -4.57 13.19
N LEU A 124 8.42 -5.40 13.21
CA LEU A 124 8.39 -6.84 12.99
C LEU A 124 8.54 -7.59 14.34
N PRO A 125 7.78 -8.66 14.60
CA PRO A 125 8.08 -9.61 15.69
C PRO A 125 9.45 -10.29 15.49
N HIS A 126 10.05 -10.76 16.59
CA HIS A 126 11.44 -11.25 16.59
C HIS A 126 11.65 -12.52 15.76
N ALA A 127 10.68 -13.44 15.71
CA ALA A 127 10.81 -14.66 14.91
C ALA A 127 10.90 -14.34 13.40
N GLN A 128 10.02 -13.47 12.92
CA GLN A 128 10.00 -13.00 11.52
C GLN A 128 11.21 -12.13 11.18
N PHE A 129 11.82 -11.47 12.17
CA PHE A 129 13.13 -10.82 11.98
C PHE A 129 14.26 -11.82 11.72
N LEU A 130 14.27 -12.97 12.41
CA LEU A 130 15.24 -14.04 12.13
C LEU A 130 14.98 -14.66 10.75
N GLU A 131 13.72 -14.99 10.44
CA GLU A 131 13.30 -15.51 9.13
C GLU A 131 13.70 -14.55 7.98
N LEU A 132 13.47 -13.24 8.15
CA LEU A 132 13.92 -12.24 7.18
C LEU A 132 15.45 -12.19 7.08
N SER A 133 16.18 -12.30 8.20
CA SER A 133 17.65 -12.33 8.17
C SER A 133 18.18 -13.56 7.43
N GLU A 134 17.57 -14.73 7.63
CA GLU A 134 17.88 -15.97 6.92
C GLU A 134 17.59 -15.85 5.41
N MET A 135 16.46 -15.23 5.03
CA MET A 135 16.14 -14.92 3.63
C MET A 135 17.17 -13.99 2.97
N LEU A 136 17.67 -12.99 3.69
CA LEU A 136 18.72 -12.09 3.19
C LEU A 136 20.07 -12.81 3.11
N GLU A 137 20.42 -13.65 4.08
CA GLU A 137 21.63 -14.48 4.08
C GLU A 137 21.60 -15.61 3.01
N ALA A 138 20.42 -16.01 2.53
CA ALA A 138 20.28 -16.94 1.41
C ALA A 138 20.41 -16.26 0.04
N SER A 139 20.33 -14.93 -0.04
CA SER A 139 20.26 -14.18 -1.30
C SER A 139 21.62 -13.66 -1.78
N GLU A 140 21.94 -13.91 -3.05
CA GLU A 140 23.22 -13.48 -3.66
C GLU A 140 23.42 -11.96 -3.66
N ASP A 141 22.32 -11.17 -3.70
CA ASP A 141 22.35 -9.70 -3.62
C ASP A 141 23.03 -9.19 -2.33
N PHE A 142 23.08 -10.00 -1.27
CA PHE A 142 23.68 -9.62 0.02
C PHE A 142 25.07 -10.22 0.26
N ARG A 143 25.63 -10.95 -0.72
CA ARG A 143 26.90 -11.68 -0.61
C ARG A 143 28.04 -10.86 0.02
N GLN A 144 28.14 -9.57 -0.30
CA GLN A 144 29.20 -8.68 0.23
C GLN A 144 29.16 -8.50 1.77
N TRP A 145 28.03 -8.76 2.43
CA TRP A 145 27.86 -8.65 3.89
C TRP A 145 27.93 -9.99 4.64
N HIS A 146 28.13 -11.12 3.95
CA HIS A 146 28.25 -12.42 4.62
C HIS A 146 29.45 -12.47 5.58
N ALA A 147 29.33 -13.29 6.62
CA ALA A 147 30.40 -13.54 7.57
C ALA A 147 31.66 -14.09 6.87
N GLY A 148 32.82 -13.51 7.20
CA GLY A 148 34.11 -13.89 6.61
C GLY A 148 34.51 -13.10 5.35
N ASN A 149 33.54 -12.49 4.65
CA ASN A 149 33.86 -11.56 3.58
C ASN A 149 34.47 -10.26 4.15
N ARG A 150 35.46 -9.71 3.45
CA ARG A 150 36.09 -8.44 3.80
C ARG A 150 35.63 -7.37 2.82
N ALA A 151 35.31 -6.20 3.34
CA ALA A 151 35.08 -5.03 2.50
C ALA A 151 36.37 -4.66 1.75
N ALA A 152 36.27 -3.85 0.69
CA ALA A 152 37.40 -3.43 -0.14
C ALA A 152 38.56 -2.73 0.63
N ASN A 153 38.31 -2.31 1.88
CA ASN A 153 39.30 -1.74 2.80
C ASN A 153 39.93 -2.75 3.78
N GLY A 154 39.68 -4.06 3.59
CA GLY A 154 40.23 -5.16 4.40
C GLY A 154 39.55 -5.40 5.75
N LYS A 155 38.53 -4.61 6.13
CA LYS A 155 37.77 -4.82 7.37
C LYS A 155 36.74 -5.95 7.22
N GLU A 156 36.41 -6.61 8.33
CA GLU A 156 35.30 -7.58 8.38
C GLU A 156 33.98 -6.93 7.94
N SER A 157 33.13 -7.71 7.28
CA SER A 157 31.74 -7.35 7.01
C SER A 157 30.95 -7.06 8.30
N PHE A 158 29.96 -6.18 8.17
CA PHE A 158 29.01 -5.88 9.24
C PHE A 158 27.92 -6.97 9.27
N PRO A 159 27.47 -7.43 10.45
CA PRO A 159 26.44 -8.48 10.54
C PRO A 159 25.13 -8.07 9.84
N ILE A 160 24.63 -8.90 8.93
CA ILE A 160 23.33 -8.73 8.24
C ILE A 160 22.18 -8.47 9.23
N PRO A 161 22.04 -9.19 10.36
CA PRO A 161 21.01 -8.89 11.36
C PRO A 161 21.05 -7.43 11.87
N LEU A 162 22.23 -6.84 12.04
CA LEU A 162 22.38 -5.46 12.55
C LEU A 162 21.99 -4.42 11.48
N LEU A 163 22.37 -4.66 10.22
CA LEU A 163 21.97 -3.84 9.07
C LEU A 163 20.47 -3.92 8.79
N LEU A 164 19.87 -5.12 8.96
CA LEU A 164 18.43 -5.31 8.89
C LEU A 164 17.68 -4.53 9.97
N LEU A 165 18.17 -4.52 11.22
CA LEU A 165 17.59 -3.69 12.29
C LEU A 165 17.61 -2.19 11.94
N THR A 166 18.67 -1.69 11.31
CA THR A 166 18.70 -0.29 10.85
C THR A 166 17.66 -0.01 9.75
N SER A 167 17.47 -0.95 8.82
CA SER A 167 16.50 -0.83 7.73
C SER A 167 15.04 -0.86 8.24
N LEU A 168 14.73 -1.79 9.14
CA LEU A 168 13.42 -1.88 9.81
C LEU A 168 13.14 -0.64 10.67
N ARG A 169 14.17 -0.09 11.34
CA ARG A 169 14.05 1.17 12.09
C ARG A 169 13.74 2.35 11.18
N TYR A 170 14.44 2.45 10.04
CA TYR A 170 14.23 3.51 9.06
C TYR A 170 12.78 3.52 8.55
N LEU A 171 12.30 2.40 8.00
CA LEU A 171 10.91 2.26 7.53
C LEU A 171 9.89 2.51 8.65
N GLY A 172 10.12 1.89 9.82
CA GLY A 172 9.18 1.85 10.92
C GLY A 172 9.05 3.14 11.72
N ARG A 173 10.13 3.94 11.82
CA ARG A 173 10.20 5.13 12.68
C ARG A 173 10.58 6.43 11.96
N GLY A 174 11.07 6.40 10.73
CA GLY A 174 11.50 7.60 9.99
C GLY A 174 12.77 8.25 10.56
N TRP A 175 13.68 7.44 11.12
CA TRP A 175 15.00 7.89 11.59
C TRP A 175 15.89 8.30 10.40
N THR A 176 16.88 9.15 10.64
CA THR A 176 17.92 9.47 9.63
C THR A 176 19.00 8.37 9.61
N PHE A 177 19.85 8.37 8.58
CA PHE A 177 21.02 7.47 8.57
C PHE A 177 22.07 7.87 9.62
N ASP A 178 22.18 9.16 9.96
CA ASP A 178 23.03 9.70 11.03
C ASP A 178 22.60 9.17 12.42
N ASP A 179 21.31 9.24 12.76
CA ASP A 179 20.74 8.64 14.00
C ASP A 179 21.09 7.14 14.12
N LEU A 180 21.05 6.42 13.00
CA LEU A 180 21.32 4.99 12.92
C LEU A 180 22.83 4.70 13.00
N ALA A 181 23.67 5.55 12.41
CA ALA A 181 25.12 5.47 12.47
C ALA A 181 25.63 5.67 13.91
N GLU A 182 25.12 6.68 14.63
CA GLU A 182 25.41 6.90 16.05
C GLU A 182 25.04 5.66 16.89
N ASN A 183 23.83 5.13 16.70
CA ASN A 183 23.30 4.01 17.48
C ASN A 183 23.97 2.65 17.21
N THR A 184 24.60 2.49 16.05
CA THR A 184 25.17 1.20 15.60
C THR A 184 26.66 1.24 15.26
N ALA A 185 27.32 2.39 15.40
CA ALA A 185 28.72 2.62 15.01
C ALA A 185 29.08 2.14 13.60
N MET A 186 28.09 2.09 12.69
CA MET A 186 28.25 1.81 11.27
C MET A 186 28.22 3.12 10.49
N GLY A 187 29.02 3.26 9.44
CA GLY A 187 29.00 4.49 8.63
C GLY A 187 27.71 4.60 7.81
N ASP A 188 27.17 5.82 7.70
CA ASP A 188 25.95 6.17 6.95
C ASP A 188 25.88 5.51 5.58
N GLU A 189 27.00 5.54 4.85
CA GLU A 189 27.11 5.01 3.49
C GLU A 189 26.94 3.48 3.42
N VAL A 190 27.34 2.76 4.48
CA VAL A 190 27.13 1.32 4.60
C VAL A 190 25.64 1.05 4.84
N ILE A 191 25.01 1.82 5.74
CA ILE A 191 23.58 1.72 6.05
C ILE A 191 22.76 2.04 4.80
N ARG A 192 23.09 3.12 4.09
CA ARG A 192 22.46 3.55 2.84
C ARG A 192 22.57 2.48 1.74
N THR A 193 23.78 1.97 1.48
CA THR A 193 24.01 0.95 0.45
C THR A 193 23.24 -0.33 0.75
N PHE A 194 23.29 -0.82 1.99
CA PHE A 194 22.49 -1.97 2.42
C PHE A 194 20.99 -1.69 2.28
N PHE A 195 20.52 -0.50 2.66
CA PHE A 195 19.11 -0.15 2.57
C PHE A 195 18.60 -0.16 1.12
N HIS A 196 19.37 0.31 0.14
CA HIS A 196 19.00 0.24 -1.27
C HIS A 196 18.90 -1.21 -1.78
N CYS A 197 19.82 -2.10 -1.37
CA CYS A 197 19.69 -3.54 -1.65
C CYS A 197 18.48 -4.16 -0.95
N PHE A 198 18.22 -3.79 0.30
CA PHE A 198 17.08 -4.28 1.07
C PHE A 198 15.73 -3.89 0.45
N ILE A 199 15.53 -2.63 0.04
CA ILE A 199 14.28 -2.23 -0.62
C ILE A 199 14.15 -2.79 -2.04
N LYS A 200 15.27 -3.05 -2.75
CA LYS A 200 15.24 -3.78 -4.03
C LYS A 200 14.68 -5.19 -3.79
N PHE A 201 15.28 -5.96 -2.88
CA PHE A 201 14.81 -7.29 -2.48
C PHE A 201 13.36 -7.28 -1.96
N GLY A 202 12.99 -6.25 -1.19
CA GLY A 202 11.62 -6.09 -0.68
C GLY A 202 10.59 -5.80 -1.76
N SER A 203 10.95 -4.99 -2.76
CA SER A 203 10.08 -4.64 -3.89
C SER A 203 9.95 -5.72 -4.96
N THR A 204 10.87 -6.69 -4.99
CA THR A 204 10.85 -7.81 -5.95
C THR A 204 10.48 -9.11 -5.25
N CYS A 205 11.39 -9.68 -4.45
CA CYS A 205 11.24 -10.99 -3.82
C CYS A 205 10.14 -11.01 -2.76
N LEU A 206 10.14 -10.07 -1.79
CA LEU A 206 9.09 -10.06 -0.76
C LEU A 206 7.72 -9.69 -1.36
N TYR A 207 7.69 -8.78 -2.34
CA TYR A 207 6.45 -8.37 -2.98
C TYR A 207 5.78 -9.54 -3.72
N ASP A 208 6.52 -10.25 -4.59
CA ASP A 208 6.02 -11.43 -5.30
C ASP A 208 5.56 -12.55 -4.35
N MET A 209 6.27 -12.76 -3.23
CA MET A 209 5.88 -13.75 -2.24
C MET A 209 4.58 -13.41 -1.50
N TYR A 210 4.35 -12.15 -1.09
CA TYR A 210 3.25 -11.80 -0.17
C TYR A 210 2.08 -11.03 -0.80
N VAL A 211 2.30 -10.28 -1.90
CA VAL A 211 1.28 -9.53 -2.64
C VAL A 211 0.96 -10.28 -3.93
N ARG A 212 0.07 -11.26 -3.81
CA ARG A 212 -0.36 -12.11 -4.93
C ARG A 212 -1.75 -11.69 -5.42
N THR A 213 -1.81 -11.28 -6.68
CA THR A 213 -3.05 -10.99 -7.39
C THR A 213 -3.78 -12.30 -7.72
N PRO A 214 -5.08 -12.45 -7.39
CA PRO A 214 -5.85 -13.63 -7.78
C PRO A 214 -6.08 -13.65 -9.30
N VAL A 215 -5.75 -14.78 -9.95
CA VAL A 215 -5.87 -14.94 -11.41
C VAL A 215 -7.12 -15.72 -11.79
N ASN A 216 -7.51 -16.72 -10.99
CA ASN A 216 -8.60 -17.65 -11.29
C ASN A 216 -9.69 -17.63 -10.20
N ALA A 217 -10.90 -18.12 -10.50
CA ALA A 217 -12.02 -18.16 -9.58
C ALA A 217 -11.71 -18.92 -8.28
N ARG A 218 -10.83 -19.94 -8.32
CA ARG A 218 -10.36 -20.65 -7.13
C ARG A 218 -9.57 -19.76 -6.16
N GLU A 219 -8.78 -18.83 -6.68
CA GLU A 219 -7.98 -17.88 -5.90
C GLU A 219 -8.82 -16.67 -5.48
N ALA A 220 -9.79 -16.26 -6.30
CA ALA A 220 -10.73 -15.20 -5.99
C ALA A 220 -11.79 -15.62 -4.94
N ALA A 221 -12.18 -16.90 -4.87
CA ALA A 221 -13.19 -17.43 -3.95
C ALA A 221 -13.07 -16.97 -2.48
N PRO A 222 -11.90 -16.99 -1.81
CA PRO A 222 -11.73 -16.49 -0.44
C PRO A 222 -11.81 -14.96 -0.31
N HIS A 223 -11.89 -14.20 -1.41
CA HIS A 223 -12.08 -12.75 -1.41
C HIS A 223 -13.53 -12.39 -1.74
N LEU A 224 -14.14 -13.11 -2.69
CA LEU A 224 -15.55 -12.97 -3.10
C LEU A 224 -16.55 -13.29 -1.99
N ARG A 225 -16.19 -14.15 -1.02
CA ARG A 225 -17.10 -14.66 0.01
C ARG A 225 -17.64 -13.53 0.92
N GLU A 226 -16.76 -12.69 1.44
CA GLU A 226 -17.09 -11.60 2.35
C GLU A 226 -17.99 -10.55 1.67
N TYR A 227 -17.69 -10.18 0.41
CA TYR A 227 -18.53 -9.28 -0.38
C TYR A 227 -19.89 -9.93 -0.72
N LYS A 228 -19.94 -11.23 -1.08
CA LYS A 228 -21.22 -11.95 -1.31
C LYS A 228 -22.12 -11.92 -0.06
N LEU A 229 -21.57 -12.13 1.13
CA LEU A 229 -22.33 -12.03 2.39
C LEU A 229 -22.85 -10.61 2.64
N ALA A 230 -22.03 -9.59 2.34
CA ALA A 230 -22.38 -8.18 2.48
C ALA A 230 -23.46 -7.67 1.50
N GLY A 231 -23.94 -8.51 0.57
CA GLY A 231 -24.90 -8.12 -0.48
C GLY A 231 -24.26 -7.66 -1.79
N PHE A 232 -22.97 -7.96 -2.00
CA PHE A 232 -22.17 -7.58 -3.17
C PHE A 232 -21.57 -8.81 -3.90
N PRO A 233 -22.37 -9.72 -4.49
CA PRO A 233 -21.83 -10.83 -5.29
C PRO A 233 -20.97 -10.33 -6.46
N GLY A 234 -19.85 -11.02 -6.73
CA GLY A 234 -18.89 -10.64 -7.77
C GLY A 234 -17.89 -9.55 -7.35
N GLY A 235 -18.11 -8.87 -6.21
CA GLY A 235 -17.15 -7.91 -5.66
C GLY A 235 -15.93 -8.64 -5.10
N VAL A 236 -14.72 -8.28 -5.56
CA VAL A 236 -13.47 -8.95 -5.14
C VAL A 236 -12.60 -8.10 -4.21
N GLY A 237 -12.73 -6.78 -4.25
CA GLY A 237 -11.93 -5.87 -3.45
C GLY A 237 -12.37 -4.41 -3.52
N SER A 238 -11.91 -3.62 -2.56
CA SER A 238 -12.00 -2.16 -2.58
C SER A 238 -10.71 -1.57 -3.09
N THR A 239 -10.82 -0.54 -3.93
CA THR A 239 -9.69 0.17 -4.53
C THR A 239 -9.76 1.65 -4.17
N ASP A 240 -8.61 2.21 -3.80
CA ASP A 240 -8.48 3.63 -3.48
C ASP A 240 -7.01 4.09 -3.63
N ALA A 241 -6.83 5.39 -3.88
CA ALA A 241 -5.55 6.01 -4.16
C ALA A 241 -5.02 6.78 -2.96
N THR A 242 -3.69 6.77 -2.75
CA THR A 242 -3.09 7.54 -1.66
C THR A 242 -1.82 8.27 -2.07
N HIS A 243 -1.69 9.51 -1.63
CA HIS A 243 -0.46 10.28 -1.75
C HIS A 243 0.54 9.89 -0.64
N ILE A 244 1.79 9.70 -1.03
CA ILE A 244 2.97 9.52 -0.17
C ILE A 244 3.93 10.65 -0.47
N MET A 245 4.28 11.43 0.55
CA MET A 245 5.20 12.57 0.38
C MET A 245 6.61 12.09 0.05
N VAL A 246 7.30 12.83 -0.80
CA VAL A 246 8.70 12.63 -1.17
C VAL A 246 9.43 13.96 -0.90
N GLU A 247 10.36 13.96 0.05
CA GLU A 247 11.11 15.16 0.44
C GLU A 247 12.08 15.60 -0.67
N ARG A 248 12.67 14.62 -1.40
CA ARG A 248 13.70 14.86 -2.42
C ARG A 248 13.20 14.55 -3.84
N CYS A 249 12.33 15.41 -4.36
CA CYS A 249 11.93 15.40 -5.76
C CYS A 249 12.91 16.23 -6.62
N PHE A 250 13.32 15.73 -7.78
CA PHE A 250 14.10 16.49 -8.75
C PHE A 250 13.36 17.77 -9.18
N TRP A 251 14.11 18.87 -9.35
CA TRP A 251 13.52 20.21 -9.54
C TRP A 251 12.61 20.29 -10.79
N ARG A 252 13.01 19.65 -11.89
CA ARG A 252 12.23 19.57 -13.14
C ARG A 252 10.90 18.85 -12.97
N LEU A 253 10.86 17.85 -12.09
CA LEU A 253 9.69 17.00 -11.83
C LEU A 253 8.80 17.53 -10.68
N ARG A 254 9.23 18.59 -9.97
CA ARG A 254 8.52 19.16 -8.82
C ARG A 254 7.08 19.56 -9.15
N GLN A 255 6.84 20.13 -10.34
CA GLN A 255 5.49 20.57 -10.72
C GLN A 255 4.53 19.40 -10.90
N ALA A 256 4.95 18.31 -11.55
CA ALA A 256 4.13 17.12 -11.75
C ALA A 256 3.82 16.40 -10.42
N HIS A 257 4.77 16.43 -9.47
CA HIS A 257 4.64 15.82 -8.15
C HIS A 257 3.99 16.72 -7.10
N LEU A 258 3.68 17.97 -7.40
CA LEU A 258 2.92 18.86 -6.51
C LEU A 258 1.42 18.69 -6.78
N GLY A 259 0.76 17.89 -5.95
CA GLY A 259 -0.68 17.63 -6.05
C GLY A 259 -1.52 18.89 -5.77
N PHE A 260 -2.71 18.98 -6.36
CA PHE A 260 -3.56 20.19 -6.34
C PHE A 260 -3.89 20.72 -4.92
N LYS A 261 -3.91 19.84 -3.92
CA LYS A 261 -4.20 20.16 -2.51
C LYS A 261 -2.99 19.98 -1.57
N MET A 262 -1.77 19.87 -2.11
CA MET A 262 -0.58 19.53 -1.32
C MET A 262 0.49 20.63 -1.36
N SER A 263 1.03 21.00 -0.20
CA SER A 263 2.18 21.90 -0.06
C SER A 263 3.52 21.25 -0.43
N HIS A 264 3.59 19.92 -0.35
CA HIS A 264 4.79 19.12 -0.57
C HIS A 264 4.65 18.22 -1.79
N THR A 265 5.79 17.85 -2.39
CA THR A 265 5.84 16.87 -3.47
C THR A 265 5.45 15.48 -2.96
N ALA A 266 4.67 14.76 -3.75
CA ALA A 266 4.22 13.42 -3.43
C ALA A 266 4.13 12.54 -4.69
N ARG A 267 4.07 11.23 -4.45
CA ARG A 267 3.70 10.21 -5.45
C ARG A 267 2.38 9.56 -5.02
N THR A 268 1.49 9.32 -5.97
CA THR A 268 0.23 8.62 -5.73
C THR A 268 0.37 7.14 -6.05
N TYR A 269 -0.15 6.29 -5.18
CA TYR A 269 -0.19 4.83 -5.36
C TYR A 269 -1.64 4.39 -5.21
N ASN A 270 -2.13 3.61 -6.15
CA ASN A 270 -3.43 2.96 -6.07
C ASN A 270 -3.25 1.57 -5.46
N ILE A 271 -4.09 1.18 -4.49
CA ILE A 271 -4.06 -0.19 -3.94
C ILE A 271 -5.44 -0.82 -4.07
N THR A 272 -5.46 -2.12 -4.38
CA THR A 272 -6.65 -2.96 -4.24
C THR A 272 -6.48 -3.85 -3.01
N VAL A 273 -7.45 -3.85 -2.10
CA VAL A 273 -7.48 -4.73 -0.92
C VAL A 273 -8.74 -5.56 -0.87
N ASN A 274 -8.66 -6.71 -0.20
CA ASN A 274 -9.86 -7.43 0.22
C ASN A 274 -10.39 -6.90 1.57
N HIS A 275 -11.57 -7.36 1.97
CA HIS A 275 -12.19 -6.98 3.24
C HIS A 275 -11.36 -7.33 4.49
N ARG A 276 -10.41 -8.28 4.37
CA ARG A 276 -9.44 -8.65 5.43
C ARG A 276 -8.22 -7.73 5.50
N ARG A 277 -8.21 -6.63 4.73
CA ARG A 277 -7.12 -5.64 4.66
C ARG A 277 -5.82 -6.19 4.03
N ARG A 278 -5.90 -7.35 3.37
CA ARG A 278 -4.81 -7.93 2.57
C ARG A 278 -4.75 -7.21 1.23
N ILE A 279 -3.57 -6.73 0.86
CA ILE A 279 -3.32 -6.06 -0.41
C ILE A 279 -3.27 -7.14 -1.50
N LEU A 280 -4.09 -7.01 -2.53
CA LEU A 280 -4.14 -7.92 -3.68
C LEU A 280 -3.22 -7.44 -4.81
N SER A 281 -3.20 -6.12 -5.04
CA SER A 281 -2.34 -5.45 -6.02
C SER A 281 -2.10 -3.99 -5.61
N THR A 282 -1.05 -3.38 -6.15
CA THR A 282 -0.82 -1.94 -6.11
C THR A 282 -0.07 -1.48 -7.36
N THR A 283 -0.33 -0.24 -7.79
CA THR A 283 0.47 0.42 -8.82
C THR A 283 1.87 0.77 -8.32
N ARG A 284 2.77 1.03 -9.28
CA ARG A 284 3.93 1.91 -9.04
C ARG A 284 3.47 3.34 -8.73
N GLY A 285 4.42 4.17 -8.30
CA GLY A 285 4.13 5.55 -7.96
C GLY A 285 3.84 6.37 -9.23
N HIS A 286 2.89 7.28 -9.13
CA HIS A 286 2.54 8.21 -10.19
C HIS A 286 2.62 9.67 -9.71
N PRO A 287 2.74 10.67 -10.59
CA PRO A 287 2.79 12.07 -10.18
C PRO A 287 1.54 12.49 -9.41
N ALA A 288 1.67 13.21 -8.28
CA ALA A 288 0.52 13.57 -7.44
C ALA A 288 -0.52 14.51 -8.08
N ARG A 289 -0.27 15.04 -9.28
CA ARG A 289 -1.29 15.72 -10.09
C ARG A 289 -2.25 14.79 -10.83
N TRP A 290 -1.91 13.51 -11.00
CA TRP A 290 -2.79 12.56 -11.67
C TRP A 290 -4.01 12.28 -10.79
N ASN A 291 -5.18 12.28 -11.43
CA ASN A 291 -6.45 11.96 -10.78
C ASN A 291 -6.70 10.44 -10.84
N ASP A 292 -7.70 9.98 -10.09
CA ASP A 292 -8.00 8.55 -9.96
C ASP A 292 -8.42 7.92 -11.30
N LYS A 293 -9.07 8.67 -12.20
CA LYS A 293 -9.34 8.24 -13.59
C LYS A 293 -8.06 7.90 -14.35
N THR A 294 -7.02 8.73 -14.25
CA THR A 294 -5.73 8.46 -14.89
C THR A 294 -5.05 7.27 -14.22
N LEU A 295 -5.04 7.20 -12.88
CA LEU A 295 -4.42 6.10 -12.14
C LEU A 295 -5.03 4.73 -12.51
N ALA A 296 -6.35 4.66 -12.70
CA ALA A 296 -7.04 3.44 -13.13
C ALA A 296 -6.56 2.90 -14.49
N LEU A 297 -6.04 3.75 -15.40
CA LEU A 297 -5.48 3.31 -16.68
C LEU A 297 -4.10 2.65 -16.54
N PHE A 298 -3.38 2.94 -15.47
CA PHE A 298 -2.05 2.38 -15.17
C PHE A 298 -2.10 1.34 -14.04
N ASP A 299 -3.30 0.96 -13.60
CA ASP A 299 -3.50 -0.16 -12.67
C ASP A 299 -3.67 -1.46 -13.44
N ASP A 300 -2.61 -2.26 -13.41
CA ASP A 300 -2.51 -3.57 -14.05
C ASP A 300 -3.65 -4.52 -13.65
N LEU A 301 -4.11 -4.49 -12.39
CA LEU A 301 -5.22 -5.34 -11.95
C LEU A 301 -6.54 -4.82 -12.53
N MET A 302 -6.80 -3.52 -12.45
CA MET A 302 -8.03 -2.94 -12.98
C MET A 302 -8.14 -3.14 -14.49
N GLN A 303 -7.04 -2.93 -15.23
CA GLN A 303 -6.98 -3.15 -16.67
C GLN A 303 -7.18 -4.64 -17.04
N LYS A 304 -6.53 -5.57 -16.33
CA LYS A 304 -6.69 -7.01 -16.58
C LYS A 304 -8.11 -7.52 -16.28
N ILE A 305 -8.76 -7.01 -15.23
CA ILE A 305 -10.18 -7.29 -14.96
C ILE A 305 -11.04 -6.74 -16.10
N ASN A 306 -10.78 -5.51 -16.55
CA ASN A 306 -11.56 -4.87 -17.61
C ASN A 306 -11.35 -5.51 -19.00
N ALA A 307 -10.17 -6.06 -19.26
CA ALA A 307 -9.86 -6.84 -20.47
C ALA A 307 -10.39 -8.29 -20.41
N GLY A 308 -10.68 -8.83 -19.21
CA GLY A 308 -11.05 -10.23 -19.01
C GLY A 308 -9.84 -11.19 -19.01
N GLU A 309 -8.64 -10.70 -18.70
CA GLU A 309 -7.42 -11.52 -18.58
C GLU A 309 -7.33 -12.27 -17.24
N VAL A 310 -7.97 -11.74 -16.18
CA VAL A 310 -7.98 -12.34 -14.84
C VAL A 310 -9.39 -12.43 -14.28
N MET A 311 -9.67 -13.51 -13.55
CA MET A 311 -10.94 -13.79 -12.87
C MET A 311 -12.18 -13.82 -13.77
N ASP A 312 -11.99 -13.93 -15.09
CA ASP A 312 -13.05 -14.07 -16.09
C ASP A 312 -13.81 -15.40 -15.96
N ASP A 313 -13.25 -16.39 -15.24
CA ASP A 313 -13.89 -17.66 -14.90
C ASP A 313 -14.83 -17.59 -13.68
N VAL A 314 -14.88 -16.45 -12.97
CA VAL A 314 -15.81 -16.24 -11.86
C VAL A 314 -17.24 -16.11 -12.39
N ILE A 315 -18.17 -16.87 -11.79
CA ILE A 315 -19.61 -16.76 -12.04
C ILE A 315 -20.32 -16.44 -10.73
N PHE A 316 -21.23 -15.47 -10.76
CA PHE A 316 -22.08 -15.08 -9.64
C PHE A 316 -23.52 -14.84 -10.07
N GLU A 317 -24.43 -14.85 -9.10
CA GLU A 317 -25.87 -14.71 -9.30
C GLU A 317 -26.36 -13.42 -8.63
N LEU A 318 -27.19 -12.65 -9.34
CA LEU A 318 -27.91 -11.49 -8.83
C LEU A 318 -29.42 -11.73 -8.92
N TYR A 319 -30.18 -11.11 -8.02
CA TYR A 319 -31.64 -11.11 -8.07
C TYR A 319 -32.15 -9.95 -8.92
N ASP A 320 -33.16 -10.22 -9.75
CA ASP A 320 -33.80 -9.25 -10.63
C ASP A 320 -35.30 -9.54 -10.69
N TYR A 321 -36.09 -8.63 -11.28
CA TYR A 321 -37.51 -8.86 -11.52
C TYR A 321 -37.76 -9.32 -12.95
N GLY A 322 -38.46 -10.44 -13.11
CA GLY A 322 -38.97 -10.91 -14.40
C GLY A 322 -40.13 -10.05 -14.91
N LEU A 323 -40.55 -10.29 -16.16
CA LEU A 323 -41.64 -9.54 -16.81
C LEU A 323 -42.96 -9.59 -16.02
N ASP A 324 -43.22 -10.70 -15.32
CA ASP A 324 -44.42 -10.91 -14.50
C ASP A 324 -44.27 -10.42 -13.04
N GLY A 325 -43.14 -9.79 -12.70
CA GLY A 325 -42.85 -9.30 -11.35
C GLY A 325 -42.32 -10.34 -10.37
N GLU A 326 -42.16 -11.60 -10.78
CA GLU A 326 -41.47 -12.64 -9.99
C GLU A 326 -39.97 -12.34 -9.87
N VAL A 327 -39.35 -12.74 -8.76
CA VAL A 327 -37.90 -12.60 -8.58
C VAL A 327 -37.19 -13.74 -9.29
N ILE A 328 -36.34 -13.39 -10.25
CA ILE A 328 -35.49 -14.31 -11.01
C ILE A 328 -34.02 -14.18 -10.58
N GLU A 329 -33.27 -15.26 -10.76
CA GLU A 329 -31.81 -15.28 -10.59
C GLU A 329 -31.13 -15.15 -11.95
N VAL A 330 -30.33 -14.10 -12.12
CA VAL A 330 -29.59 -13.82 -13.36
C VAL A 330 -28.10 -14.05 -13.11
N LYS A 331 -27.47 -14.82 -13.99
CA LYS A 331 -26.04 -15.19 -13.89
C LYS A 331 -25.17 -14.18 -14.60
N TYR A 332 -24.09 -13.78 -13.93
CA TYR A 332 -23.07 -12.87 -14.41
C TYR A 332 -21.70 -13.52 -14.35
N ARG A 333 -20.80 -13.10 -15.23
CA ARG A 333 -19.43 -13.60 -15.38
C ARG A 333 -18.41 -12.48 -15.22
N GLY A 334 -17.28 -12.79 -14.57
CA GLY A 334 -16.22 -11.83 -14.21
C GLY A 334 -16.34 -11.33 -12.77
N VAL A 335 -15.60 -10.26 -12.46
CA VAL A 335 -15.54 -9.63 -11.13
C VAL A 335 -15.62 -8.11 -11.23
N TRP A 336 -15.86 -7.45 -10.10
CA TRP A 336 -15.86 -5.98 -10.00
C TRP A 336 -15.23 -5.49 -8.69
N LEU A 337 -14.85 -4.22 -8.68
CA LEU A 337 -14.15 -3.52 -7.60
C LEU A 337 -14.99 -2.36 -7.06
N LEU A 338 -14.93 -2.12 -5.75
CA LEU A 338 -15.55 -0.98 -5.09
C LEU A 338 -14.60 0.23 -5.18
N VAL A 339 -15.03 1.34 -5.77
CA VAL A 339 -14.20 2.54 -6.03
C VAL A 339 -14.87 3.83 -5.54
N ASP A 340 -14.17 4.99 -5.59
CA ASP A 340 -14.87 6.29 -5.51
C ASP A 340 -15.34 6.75 -6.88
N ASN A 341 -16.23 7.74 -6.87
CA ASN A 341 -16.71 8.50 -8.03
C ASN A 341 -15.60 9.22 -8.81
N GLY A 342 -14.37 9.27 -8.29
CA GLY A 342 -13.19 9.79 -9.00
C GLY A 342 -12.66 8.86 -10.10
N TYR A 343 -13.10 7.61 -10.17
CA TYR A 343 -12.59 6.59 -11.09
C TYR A 343 -13.30 6.58 -12.45
N LEU A 344 -12.87 5.68 -13.36
CA LEU A 344 -13.48 5.48 -14.67
C LEU A 344 -14.85 4.80 -14.56
N ALA A 345 -15.70 5.03 -15.56
CA ALA A 345 -17.09 4.57 -15.56
C ALA A 345 -17.26 3.14 -16.11
N TRP A 346 -16.41 2.20 -15.70
CA TRP A 346 -16.51 0.80 -16.12
C TRP A 346 -17.47 0.01 -15.21
N ALA A 347 -18.21 -0.97 -15.76
CA ALA A 347 -19.03 -1.87 -14.94
C ALA A 347 -18.19 -2.72 -13.96
N THR A 348 -16.90 -2.90 -14.25
CA THR A 348 -15.91 -3.55 -13.37
C THR A 348 -15.47 -2.66 -12.20
N THR A 349 -15.85 -1.39 -12.14
CA THR A 349 -15.46 -0.42 -11.10
C THR A 349 -16.67 0.39 -10.63
N VAL A 350 -17.29 -0.03 -9.53
CA VAL A 350 -18.60 0.49 -9.08
C VAL A 350 -18.42 1.55 -7.97
N PRO A 351 -18.78 2.83 -8.23
CA PRO A 351 -18.79 3.89 -7.23
C PRO A 351 -20.15 4.03 -6.51
N PRO A 352 -20.19 4.62 -5.30
CA PRO A 352 -21.43 4.95 -4.60
C PRO A 352 -22.17 6.12 -5.27
N ILE A 353 -23.50 6.15 -5.20
CA ILE A 353 -24.32 7.20 -5.84
C ILE A 353 -24.42 8.42 -4.93
N LYS A 354 -23.86 9.56 -5.37
CA LYS A 354 -23.85 10.82 -4.59
C LYS A 354 -25.19 11.55 -4.54
N ASN A 355 -25.91 11.62 -5.66
CA ASN A 355 -27.15 12.39 -5.79
C ASN A 355 -28.31 11.49 -6.25
N THR A 356 -29.23 11.17 -5.35
CA THR A 356 -30.44 10.41 -5.67
C THR A 356 -31.54 10.64 -4.62
N GLY A 357 -32.81 10.66 -5.07
CA GLY A 357 -33.98 10.66 -4.19
C GLY A 357 -34.49 9.25 -3.84
N SER A 358 -33.86 8.21 -4.39
CA SER A 358 -34.33 6.82 -4.32
C SER A 358 -33.77 6.12 -3.08
N ARG A 359 -34.65 5.70 -2.16
CA ARG A 359 -34.26 5.08 -0.88
C ARG A 359 -33.40 3.82 -1.04
N LYS A 360 -33.61 3.02 -2.10
CA LYS A 360 -32.82 1.82 -2.39
C LYS A 360 -31.37 2.17 -2.79
N GLU A 361 -31.19 3.26 -3.55
CA GLU A 361 -29.88 3.73 -4.02
C GLU A 361 -29.08 4.40 -2.90
N ILE A 362 -29.74 5.16 -2.01
CA ILE A 362 -29.13 5.71 -0.80
C ILE A 362 -28.60 4.55 0.06
N ARG A 363 -29.45 3.56 0.37
CA ARG A 363 -29.08 2.40 1.21
C ARG A 363 -27.91 1.61 0.61
N PHE A 364 -27.95 1.33 -0.69
CA PHE A 364 -26.85 0.66 -1.41
C PHE A 364 -25.54 1.45 -1.30
N SER A 365 -25.61 2.78 -1.47
CA SER A 365 -24.43 3.65 -1.44
C SER A 365 -23.82 3.76 -0.04
N GLU A 366 -24.64 3.93 1.00
CA GLU A 366 -24.18 3.89 2.41
C GLU A 366 -23.49 2.57 2.76
N TRP A 367 -23.99 1.45 2.24
CA TRP A 367 -23.45 0.12 2.47
C TRP A 367 -22.12 -0.10 1.72
N LEU A 368 -22.03 0.39 0.48
CA LEU A 368 -20.81 0.34 -0.35
C LEU A 368 -19.71 1.23 0.25
N GLU A 369 -20.04 2.46 0.65
CA GLU A 369 -19.13 3.36 1.40
C GLU A 369 -18.68 2.73 2.72
N SER A 370 -19.56 2.03 3.42
CA SER A 370 -19.19 1.31 4.64
C SER A 370 -18.22 0.16 4.37
N MET A 371 -18.33 -0.54 3.23
CA MET A 371 -17.39 -1.61 2.88
C MET A 371 -16.01 -1.04 2.54
N ARG A 372 -15.95 0.04 1.73
CA ARG A 372 -14.71 0.72 1.33
C ARG A 372 -13.86 1.28 2.48
N LYS A 373 -14.38 1.31 3.71
CA LYS A 373 -13.56 1.58 4.91
C LYS A 373 -12.45 0.54 5.12
N ASP A 374 -12.52 -0.63 4.48
CA ASP A 374 -11.43 -1.61 4.45
C ASP A 374 -10.13 -1.04 3.83
N VAL A 375 -10.20 -0.37 2.68
CA VAL A 375 -9.03 0.24 2.02
C VAL A 375 -8.52 1.48 2.77
N GLU A 376 -9.42 2.35 3.25
CA GLU A 376 -9.06 3.50 4.10
C GLU A 376 -8.35 3.06 5.39
N CYS A 377 -8.88 2.03 6.06
CA CYS A 377 -8.27 1.47 7.27
C CYS A 377 -6.93 0.80 6.96
N THR A 378 -6.80 0.13 5.81
CA THR A 378 -5.53 -0.45 5.36
C THR A 378 -4.47 0.62 5.18
N PHE A 379 -4.78 1.76 4.54
CA PHE A 379 -3.86 2.89 4.47
C PHE A 379 -3.49 3.45 5.84
N GLY A 380 -4.46 3.58 6.75
CA GLY A 380 -4.21 4.02 8.13
C GLY A 380 -3.22 3.12 8.86
N ILE A 381 -3.38 1.80 8.76
CA ILE A 381 -2.47 0.81 9.36
C ILE A 381 -1.11 0.84 8.69
N LEU A 382 -1.06 0.88 7.35
CA LEU A 382 0.18 0.89 6.56
C LEU A 382 1.04 2.11 6.90
N LYS A 383 0.46 3.32 6.88
CA LYS A 383 1.15 4.58 7.25
C LYS A 383 1.43 4.72 8.74
N GLY A 384 0.62 4.10 9.61
CA GLY A 384 0.84 4.08 11.07
C GLY A 384 1.99 3.15 11.50
N ARG A 385 2.10 2.00 10.85
CA ARG A 385 3.17 1.01 11.04
C ARG A 385 4.48 1.53 10.43
N TRP A 386 4.46 1.88 9.15
CA TRP A 386 5.61 2.38 8.40
C TRP A 386 5.62 3.91 8.39
N ARG A 387 6.15 4.50 9.46
CA ARG A 387 6.12 5.97 9.64
C ARG A 387 6.77 6.73 8.49
N ILE A 388 7.72 6.14 7.76
CA ILE A 388 8.31 6.75 6.55
C ILE A 388 7.25 7.18 5.52
N LEU A 389 6.17 6.42 5.37
CA LEU A 389 5.05 6.71 4.46
C LEU A 389 4.16 7.87 4.93
N LYS A 390 4.24 8.24 6.22
CA LYS A 390 3.53 9.38 6.82
C LYS A 390 4.42 10.63 6.94
N SER A 391 5.69 10.47 7.29
CA SER A 391 6.63 11.60 7.41
C SER A 391 7.10 12.13 6.06
N GLY A 392 7.15 11.25 5.05
CA GLY A 392 7.75 11.52 3.76
C GLY A 392 9.03 10.71 3.55
N ILE A 393 9.26 10.31 2.30
CA ILE A 393 10.44 9.54 1.89
C ILE A 393 11.59 10.50 1.65
N ARG A 394 12.71 10.27 2.35
CA ARG A 394 13.92 11.11 2.29
C ARG A 394 14.94 10.65 1.26
N ILE A 395 14.81 9.43 0.77
CA ILE A 395 15.67 8.87 -0.28
C ILE A 395 15.34 9.60 -1.59
N GLY A 396 16.39 10.04 -2.29
CA GLY A 396 16.25 10.66 -3.60
C GLY A 396 15.93 9.62 -4.68
N GLY A 397 15.30 10.08 -5.76
CA GLY A 397 14.94 9.23 -6.88
C GLY A 397 13.53 8.64 -6.75
N ILE A 398 12.86 8.56 -7.89
CA ILE A 398 11.49 8.03 -8.04
C ILE A 398 11.45 6.54 -7.68
N GLU A 399 12.34 5.76 -8.27
CA GLU A 399 12.45 4.31 -8.06
C GLU A 399 12.72 3.94 -6.59
N GLY A 400 13.49 4.77 -5.86
CA GLY A 400 13.72 4.57 -4.43
C GLY A 400 12.44 4.70 -3.59
N ALA A 401 11.54 5.61 -3.96
CA ALA A 401 10.25 5.77 -3.29
C ALA A 401 9.30 4.60 -3.58
N ASP A 402 9.25 4.15 -4.83
CA ASP A 402 8.41 3.03 -5.25
C ASP A 402 8.87 1.72 -4.58
N ARG A 403 10.18 1.46 -4.54
CA ARG A 403 10.75 0.29 -3.83
C ARG A 403 10.41 0.30 -2.34
N ILE A 404 10.46 1.46 -1.67
CA ILE A 404 10.02 1.60 -0.26
C ILE A 404 8.53 1.25 -0.13
N PHE A 405 7.67 1.79 -0.99
CA PHE A 405 6.24 1.55 -0.92
C PHE A 405 5.89 0.06 -1.11
N LEU A 406 6.41 -0.57 -2.16
CA LEU A 406 6.20 -1.99 -2.44
C LEU A 406 6.73 -2.88 -1.29
N THR A 407 7.91 -2.57 -0.73
CA THR A 407 8.46 -3.25 0.45
C THR A 407 7.52 -3.12 1.65
N CYS A 408 6.95 -1.94 1.90
CA CYS A 408 5.99 -1.72 2.98
C CYS A 408 4.69 -2.53 2.79
N CYS A 409 4.21 -2.68 1.55
CA CYS A 409 3.04 -3.50 1.21
C CYS A 409 3.32 -5.00 1.43
N ALA A 410 4.48 -5.49 0.98
CA ALA A 410 4.90 -6.87 1.19
C ALA A 410 4.99 -7.23 2.68
N LEU A 411 5.70 -6.41 3.47
CA LEU A 411 5.83 -6.59 4.91
C LEU A 411 4.49 -6.41 5.64
N HIS A 412 3.52 -5.67 5.09
CA HIS A 412 2.17 -5.57 5.66
C HIS A 412 1.39 -6.88 5.50
N ASN A 413 1.37 -7.47 4.30
CA ASN A 413 0.70 -8.74 4.05
C ASN A 413 1.32 -9.89 4.88
N TRP A 414 2.65 -9.99 4.92
CA TRP A 414 3.34 -11.00 5.74
C TRP A 414 3.00 -10.86 7.24
N LEU A 415 2.84 -9.64 7.74
CA LEU A 415 2.42 -9.38 9.12
C LEU A 415 0.95 -9.73 9.38
N LEU A 416 0.06 -9.67 8.38
CA LEU A 416 -1.33 -10.13 8.53
C LEU A 416 -1.39 -11.66 8.70
N GLU A 417 -0.61 -12.40 7.91
CA GLU A 417 -0.46 -13.85 8.06
C GLU A 417 0.17 -14.20 9.43
N THR A 418 1.28 -13.54 9.78
CA THR A 418 2.01 -13.75 11.05
C THR A 418 1.17 -13.49 12.30
N ASP A 419 0.42 -12.39 12.33
CA ASP A 419 -0.41 -12.03 13.49
C ASP A 419 -1.67 -12.94 13.59
N GLY A 420 -1.89 -13.80 12.59
CA GLY A 420 -3.10 -14.58 12.40
C GLY A 420 -4.31 -13.70 12.05
N LEU A 421 -4.11 -12.47 11.56
CA LEU A 421 -5.19 -11.55 11.20
C LEU A 421 -5.93 -11.97 9.93
N ASP A 422 -5.30 -12.77 9.06
CA ASP A 422 -5.99 -13.40 7.91
C ASP A 422 -6.90 -14.57 8.36
N ASP A 423 -6.52 -15.30 9.41
CA ASP A 423 -7.26 -16.46 9.95
C ASP A 423 -8.28 -16.10 11.04
N LYS A 424 -8.05 -15.05 11.83
CA LYS A 424 -8.82 -14.72 13.05
C LYS A 424 -10.02 -13.81 12.80
N TRP A 425 -11.09 -14.41 12.27
CA TRP A 425 -12.46 -13.89 12.41
C TRP A 425 -13.16 -14.38 13.72
N GLU A 426 -12.38 -14.66 14.78
CA GLU A 426 -12.89 -14.98 16.13
C GLU A 426 -12.20 -14.22 17.28
N GLU A 427 -10.91 -13.85 17.16
CA GLU A 427 -10.25 -12.95 18.11
C GLU A 427 -9.57 -11.80 17.36
N GLY A 428 -10.15 -10.61 17.48
CA GLY A 428 -9.44 -9.39 17.15
C GLY A 428 -8.28 -9.18 18.12
N VAL A 429 -7.09 -9.70 17.76
CA VAL A 429 -5.84 -9.09 18.23
C VAL A 429 -5.80 -7.71 17.60
N ARG A 430 -6.45 -6.76 18.27
CA ARG A 430 -6.30 -5.33 18.06
C ARG A 430 -4.80 -5.09 17.92
N SER A 431 -4.34 -4.65 16.75
CA SER A 431 -2.89 -4.59 16.52
C SER A 431 -2.27 -3.78 17.67
N ASP A 432 -1.15 -4.22 18.25
CA ASP A 432 -0.52 -3.59 19.43
C ASP A 432 -0.28 -2.07 19.24
N TRP A 433 -0.38 -1.60 18.00
CA TRP A 433 -0.27 -0.24 17.51
C TRP A 433 -1.53 0.63 17.68
N GLU A 434 -2.72 0.04 17.65
CA GLU A 434 -3.98 0.77 17.89
C GLU A 434 -4.18 1.14 19.36
N GLN A 435 -3.46 0.50 20.29
CA GLN A 435 -3.60 0.75 21.72
C GLN A 435 -2.83 1.99 22.22
N ASN A 436 -2.02 2.66 21.39
CA ASN A 436 -1.20 3.80 21.84
C ASN A 436 -0.82 4.81 20.73
N ALA A 437 -1.64 4.93 19.69
CA ALA A 437 -1.45 5.88 18.59
C ALA A 437 -2.67 6.81 18.40
N GLY A 438 -3.23 7.29 19.51
CA GLY A 438 -4.41 8.18 19.54
C GLY A 438 -4.32 9.36 20.52
N GLU A 439 -3.48 9.27 21.56
CA GLU A 439 -3.21 10.39 22.47
C GLU A 439 -1.89 11.06 22.08
N HIS A 440 -1.99 12.07 21.22
CA HIS A 440 -1.35 13.38 21.40
C HIS A 440 -1.97 14.35 20.39
N ASP A 441 -2.55 15.42 20.94
CA ASP A 441 -3.02 16.65 20.29
C ASP A 441 -4.25 16.58 19.36
N ILE A 442 -5.40 16.26 19.96
CA ILE A 442 -6.53 17.22 19.88
C ILE A 442 -6.89 17.60 21.32
N ASN A 443 -6.41 18.76 21.79
CA ASN A 443 -6.84 19.31 23.08
C ASN A 443 -8.28 19.83 22.98
N VAL A 444 -9.25 18.98 23.26
CA VAL A 444 -10.62 19.40 23.60
C VAL A 444 -10.68 19.67 25.11
N SER A 445 -10.01 20.71 25.55
CA SER A 445 -10.26 21.30 26.87
C SER A 445 -11.44 22.27 26.75
N ASN A 446 -12.65 21.77 27.03
CA ASN A 446 -13.82 22.50 27.55
C ASN A 446 -14.98 21.49 27.70
N GLU A 447 -15.50 21.31 28.92
CA GLU A 447 -16.49 20.27 29.25
C GLU A 447 -17.97 20.70 29.02
N ASP A 448 -18.21 21.88 28.42
CA ASP A 448 -19.52 22.56 28.41
C ASP A 448 -20.21 22.67 27.03
N ASP A 449 -20.26 21.59 26.22
CA ASP A 449 -21.14 21.55 25.04
C ASP A 449 -21.96 20.24 24.94
N ALA A 450 -23.23 20.33 25.36
CA ALA A 450 -24.17 19.21 25.43
C ALA A 450 -24.80 18.83 24.07
N THR A 451 -24.12 19.07 22.94
CA THR A 451 -24.60 18.72 21.59
C THR A 451 -24.09 17.36 21.06
N ALA A 452 -23.21 16.68 21.80
CA ALA A 452 -22.55 15.43 21.41
C ALA A 452 -23.44 14.15 21.39
N GLN A 453 -24.77 14.27 21.30
CA GLN A 453 -25.71 13.12 21.24
C GLN A 453 -26.71 13.19 20.07
N VAL A 454 -26.36 13.87 18.97
CA VAL A 454 -27.16 13.83 17.73
C VAL A 454 -26.42 13.03 16.66
N PRO A 455 -27.00 11.93 16.12
CA PRO A 455 -26.41 11.20 15.01
C PRO A 455 -26.15 12.10 13.80
N PHE A 456 -25.00 11.91 13.14
CA PHE A 456 -24.45 12.78 12.08
C PHE A 456 -25.43 13.12 10.94
N ALA A 457 -26.40 12.24 10.66
CA ALA A 457 -27.43 12.44 9.65
C ALA A 457 -28.47 13.53 10.01
N ILE A 458 -28.82 13.70 11.29
CA ILE A 458 -29.86 14.66 11.71
C ILE A 458 -29.33 16.10 11.67
N GLY A 459 -28.06 16.32 11.99
CA GLY A 459 -27.42 17.64 11.88
C GLY A 459 -27.41 18.21 10.46
N ARG A 460 -27.29 17.34 9.44
CA ARG A 460 -27.29 17.74 8.01
C ARG A 460 -28.61 18.33 7.54
N LEU A 461 -29.75 17.92 8.12
CA LEU A 461 -31.08 18.42 7.73
C LEU A 461 -31.41 19.80 8.30
N GLN A 462 -30.69 20.25 9.34
CA GLN A 462 -31.01 21.48 10.06
C GLN A 462 -30.16 22.70 9.63
N ASN A 463 -29.08 22.51 8.85
CA ASN A 463 -28.21 23.60 8.40
C ASN A 463 -27.80 23.47 6.90
N PRO A 464 -28.62 24.01 5.97
CA PRO A 464 -28.28 24.03 4.53
C PRO A 464 -26.98 24.78 4.20
N SER A 465 -26.50 25.63 5.11
CA SER A 465 -25.24 26.40 4.98
C SER A 465 -23.97 25.55 5.17
N GLN A 466 -24.07 24.32 5.68
CA GLN A 466 -22.93 23.39 5.79
C GLN A 466 -22.71 22.52 4.53
N GLN A 467 -23.50 22.71 3.48
CA GLN A 467 -23.44 21.87 2.26
C GLN A 467 -22.20 22.12 1.37
N ARG A 468 -21.25 22.97 1.79
CA ARG A 468 -19.91 23.11 1.19
C ARG A 468 -18.84 23.25 2.28
N GLY A 469 -17.91 22.30 2.30
CA GLY A 469 -16.70 22.33 3.13
C GLY A 469 -16.68 21.30 4.25
N PHE A 470 -16.28 20.06 3.91
CA PHE A 470 -15.61 19.19 4.87
C PHE A 470 -14.12 19.18 4.52
N ASP A 471 -13.38 20.05 5.21
CA ASP A 471 -11.93 20.13 5.16
C ASP A 471 -11.34 19.24 6.26
N MET A 472 -10.36 18.40 5.92
CA MET A 472 -9.57 17.62 6.90
C MET A 472 -8.11 18.09 7.01
N SER A 473 -7.77 19.24 6.42
CA SER A 473 -6.39 19.78 6.41
C SER A 473 -6.11 20.79 7.52
N GLY A 474 -7.13 21.33 8.20
CA GLY A 474 -6.95 22.15 9.40
C GLY A 474 -6.42 23.56 9.11
N MET A 475 -6.65 24.09 7.91
CA MET A 475 -6.37 25.47 7.56
C MET A 475 -7.63 26.16 7.06
N GLY A 476 -8.02 27.24 7.75
CA GLY A 476 -9.33 27.88 7.58
C GLY A 476 -9.60 28.48 6.20
N ARG A 477 -10.86 28.88 5.97
CA ARG A 477 -11.37 29.41 4.70
C ARG A 477 -10.44 30.45 4.07
N GLY A 478 -9.89 30.12 2.90
CA GLY A 478 -9.57 31.12 1.89
C GLY A 478 -10.84 31.76 1.35
N MET A 479 -10.81 33.08 1.17
CA MET A 479 -11.76 33.74 0.28
C MET A 479 -11.40 33.36 -1.15
N ASP A 480 -12.38 32.87 -1.91
CA ASP A 480 -12.79 33.53 -3.14
C ASP A 480 -14.18 33.03 -3.56
N LYS A 481 -14.96 33.94 -4.15
CA LYS A 481 -16.18 33.60 -4.88
C LYS A 481 -15.80 33.48 -6.34
N ASP A 482 -16.41 32.55 -7.06
CA ASP A 482 -17.20 32.95 -8.22
C ASP A 482 -18.23 31.88 -8.61
N ASN A 483 -19.21 32.30 -9.40
CA ASN A 483 -20.23 31.43 -9.98
C ASN A 483 -19.67 30.76 -11.22
N ASP A 484 -19.69 29.44 -11.27
CA ASP A 484 -19.79 28.71 -12.53
C ASP A 484 -21.01 27.79 -12.47
N ALA A 485 -21.88 27.93 -13.47
CA ALA A 485 -22.99 27.01 -13.70
C ALA A 485 -22.41 25.74 -14.33
N VAL A 486 -22.77 24.57 -13.79
CA VAL A 486 -22.39 23.30 -14.39
C VAL A 486 -23.34 23.03 -15.55
N GLU A 487 -22.81 23.02 -16.77
CA GLU A 487 -23.53 22.48 -17.93
C GLU A 487 -23.70 20.96 -17.76
N GLU A 488 -24.89 20.45 -18.06
CA GLU A 488 -25.15 19.01 -18.07
C GLU A 488 -24.63 18.43 -19.39
N ASP A 489 -23.53 17.68 -19.34
CA ASP A 489 -23.05 16.87 -20.47
C ASP A 489 -24.06 15.74 -20.75
N VAL A 490 -25.03 16.01 -21.62
CA VAL A 490 -26.01 15.03 -22.11
C VAL A 490 -25.39 14.23 -23.26
N ASP A 491 -24.45 13.35 -22.94
CA ASP A 491 -23.99 12.31 -23.87
C ASP A 491 -25.07 11.23 -24.01
N GLY A 492 -25.75 11.23 -25.15
CA GLY A 492 -26.82 10.30 -25.47
C GLY A 492 -26.31 8.89 -25.82
N GLU A 493 -25.95 8.10 -24.82
CA GLU A 493 -25.63 6.68 -25.03
C GLU A 493 -26.88 5.85 -25.38
N GLN A 494 -26.76 5.04 -26.43
CA GLN A 494 -27.83 4.16 -26.88
C GLN A 494 -27.98 2.97 -25.93
N GLN A 495 -29.15 2.85 -25.31
CA GLN A 495 -29.51 1.65 -24.55
C GLN A 495 -29.38 0.41 -25.46
N PRO A 496 -28.66 -0.66 -25.04
CA PRO A 496 -28.65 -1.91 -25.79
C PRO A 496 -30.08 -2.47 -25.90
N THR A 497 -30.54 -2.67 -27.13
CA THR A 497 -31.95 -2.90 -27.49
C THR A 497 -32.47 -4.32 -27.21
N HIS A 498 -32.00 -4.95 -26.13
CA HIS A 498 -32.48 -6.25 -25.67
C HIS A 498 -32.67 -6.26 -24.15
N GLY A 499 -33.91 -6.02 -23.71
CA GLY A 499 -34.33 -6.37 -22.35
C GLY A 499 -34.28 -7.89 -22.13
N PRO A 500 -34.12 -8.37 -20.88
CA PRO A 500 -33.89 -9.77 -20.60
C PRO A 500 -35.13 -10.63 -20.89
N GLY A 501 -35.09 -11.38 -21.99
CA GLY A 501 -35.85 -12.62 -22.09
C GLY A 501 -35.25 -13.65 -21.12
N ALA A 502 -36.09 -14.32 -20.34
CA ALA A 502 -35.70 -15.14 -19.19
C ALA A 502 -35.02 -16.50 -19.53
N THR A 503 -34.21 -16.55 -20.60
CA THR A 503 -33.60 -17.77 -21.15
C THR A 503 -32.19 -17.55 -21.73
N ALA A 504 -31.42 -16.62 -21.19
CA ALA A 504 -29.97 -16.58 -21.42
C ALA A 504 -29.31 -17.84 -20.81
N VAL A 505 -28.89 -18.78 -21.66
CA VAL A 505 -28.20 -20.02 -21.24
C VAL A 505 -26.77 -19.73 -20.76
N GLU A 506 -26.18 -18.65 -21.26
CA GLU A 506 -24.84 -18.18 -20.90
C GLU A 506 -24.92 -16.96 -19.95
N PRO A 507 -23.97 -16.83 -19.00
CA PRO A 507 -23.95 -15.73 -18.05
C PRO A 507 -23.54 -14.40 -18.71
N PHE A 508 -24.16 -13.29 -18.31
CA PHE A 508 -23.84 -11.95 -18.81
C PHE A 508 -22.45 -11.51 -18.36
N LEU A 509 -21.61 -11.07 -19.30
CA LEU A 509 -20.24 -10.68 -19.00
C LEU A 509 -20.17 -9.25 -18.44
N VAL A 510 -19.66 -9.08 -17.21
CA VAL A 510 -19.69 -7.77 -16.51
C VAL A 510 -18.97 -6.66 -17.30
N ARG A 511 -17.81 -6.95 -17.90
CA ARG A 511 -17.02 -5.97 -18.66
C ARG A 511 -17.69 -5.45 -19.95
N ASP A 512 -18.69 -6.16 -20.48
CA ASP A 512 -19.43 -5.77 -21.69
C ASP A 512 -20.69 -4.93 -21.36
N LEU A 513 -20.99 -4.69 -20.07
CA LEU A 513 -22.14 -3.91 -19.61
C LEU A 513 -21.77 -2.43 -19.38
N SER A 514 -22.74 -1.53 -19.54
CA SER A 514 -22.58 -0.16 -19.05
C SER A 514 -22.63 -0.13 -17.53
N LEU A 515 -21.88 0.79 -16.91
CA LEU A 515 -21.87 0.97 -15.46
C LEU A 515 -23.28 1.28 -14.92
N GLU A 516 -24.07 2.10 -15.62
CA GLU A 516 -25.43 2.43 -15.18
C GLU A 516 -26.33 1.18 -15.11
N TYR A 517 -26.30 0.34 -16.17
CA TYR A 517 -27.08 -0.89 -16.21
C TYR A 517 -26.65 -1.86 -15.11
N PHE A 518 -25.35 -2.16 -15.01
CA PHE A 518 -24.84 -3.12 -14.03
C PHE A 518 -25.07 -2.65 -12.59
N ARG A 519 -24.84 -1.36 -12.29
CA ARG A 519 -25.13 -0.75 -10.99
C ARG A 519 -26.63 -0.84 -10.65
N SER A 520 -27.52 -0.60 -11.61
CA SER A 520 -28.98 -0.75 -11.42
C SER A 520 -29.37 -2.19 -11.05
N LYS A 521 -28.71 -3.20 -11.64
CA LYS A 521 -28.89 -4.62 -11.29
C LYS A 521 -28.33 -4.96 -9.90
N LEU A 522 -27.16 -4.45 -9.53
CA LEU A 522 -26.63 -4.58 -8.16
C LEU A 522 -27.57 -3.97 -7.12
N ILE A 523 -28.14 -2.78 -7.37
CA ILE A 523 -29.09 -2.11 -6.47
C ILE A 523 -30.39 -2.91 -6.34
N THR A 524 -30.88 -3.47 -7.45
CA THR A 524 -32.10 -4.30 -7.46
C THR A 524 -31.88 -5.58 -6.66
N HIS A 525 -30.77 -6.28 -6.88
CA HIS A 525 -30.38 -7.43 -6.07
C HIS A 525 -30.26 -7.08 -4.58
N PHE A 526 -29.57 -5.97 -4.26
CA PHE A 526 -29.37 -5.52 -2.89
C PHE A 526 -30.70 -5.19 -2.19
N ASP A 527 -31.64 -4.52 -2.85
CA ASP A 527 -32.95 -4.19 -2.24
C ASP A 527 -33.81 -5.44 -2.02
N ILE A 528 -33.76 -6.42 -2.94
CA ILE A 528 -34.41 -7.73 -2.79
C ILE A 528 -33.79 -8.51 -1.61
N ALA A 529 -32.48 -8.69 -1.60
CA ALA A 529 -31.77 -9.44 -0.56
C ALA A 529 -31.90 -8.76 0.83
N PHE A 530 -31.91 -7.43 0.87
CA PHE A 530 -32.19 -6.65 2.08
C PHE A 530 -33.62 -6.92 2.58
N THR A 531 -34.62 -6.85 1.69
CA THR A 531 -36.03 -7.09 2.04
C THR A 531 -36.28 -8.52 2.52
N ARG A 532 -35.50 -9.49 2.03
CA ARG A 532 -35.52 -10.89 2.48
C ARG A 532 -34.71 -11.16 3.76
N ASN A 533 -34.01 -10.16 4.30
CA ASN A 533 -33.03 -10.29 5.40
C ASN A 533 -31.90 -11.31 5.10
N GLU A 534 -31.52 -11.48 3.83
CA GLU A 534 -30.42 -12.35 3.41
C GLU A 534 -29.05 -11.66 3.53
N ILE A 535 -29.03 -10.32 3.52
CA ILE A 535 -27.79 -9.54 3.67
C ILE A 535 -27.31 -9.62 5.11
N VAL A 536 -26.11 -10.15 5.28
CA VAL A 536 -25.41 -10.20 6.57
C VAL A 536 -24.15 -9.36 6.42
N TRP A 537 -24.11 -8.20 7.09
CA TRP A 537 -22.85 -7.47 7.22
C TRP A 537 -21.77 -8.45 7.74
N PRO A 538 -20.55 -8.48 7.18
CA PRO A 538 -19.47 -9.32 7.68
C PRO A 538 -19.11 -8.93 9.13
N GLN A 539 -19.85 -9.49 10.08
CA GLN A 539 -19.72 -9.19 11.50
C GLN A 539 -18.67 -10.10 12.10
N GLN A 540 -17.71 -9.47 12.77
CA GLN A 540 -16.89 -10.14 13.78
C GLN A 540 -17.83 -10.75 14.82
N LYS A 541 -17.83 -12.09 14.96
CA LYS A 541 -18.74 -12.76 15.90
C LYS A 541 -18.41 -12.33 17.34
N ALA A 542 -19.43 -11.91 18.08
CA ALA A 542 -19.28 -11.52 19.47
C ALA A 542 -18.89 -12.74 20.33
N GLY A 543 -17.72 -12.68 20.96
CA GLY A 543 -17.24 -13.74 21.85
C GLY A 543 -18.13 -13.89 23.07
N ASN A 544 -18.65 -15.11 23.29
CA ASN A 544 -19.24 -15.49 24.56
C ASN A 544 -18.16 -15.37 25.66
N ARG A 545 -18.34 -14.45 26.61
CA ARG A 545 -17.56 -14.45 27.84
C ARG A 545 -17.89 -15.72 28.62
N GLN A 546 -17.03 -16.74 28.53
CA GLN A 546 -16.99 -17.80 29.54
C GLN A 546 -16.37 -17.24 30.82
N THR A 547 -17.18 -16.50 31.59
CA THR A 547 -16.89 -16.22 32.99
C THR A 547 -17.16 -17.47 33.82
N THR A 548 -16.11 -18.13 34.30
CA THR A 548 -16.18 -19.20 35.31
C THR A 548 -14.81 -19.42 35.96
N PRO A 549 -14.76 -19.58 37.29
CA PRO A 549 -15.42 -18.76 38.32
C PRO A 549 -14.44 -17.81 39.01
#